data_AF-A0A8B5WY22-F1
#
_entry.id   AF-A0A8B5WY22-F1
#
_cell.length_a   1.000
_cell.length_b   1.000
_cell.length_c   1.000
_cell.angle_alpha   90.00
_cell.angle_beta   90.00
_cell.angle_gamma   90.00
#
_symmetry.space_group_name_H-M   'P 1'
#
loop_
_entity.id
_entity.type
_entity.pdbx_description
1 polymer ?
#
loop_
_entity_poly.entity_id
_entity_poly.type
_entity_poly.pdbx_seq_one_letter_code
_entity_poly.pdbx_strand_id
1 'polypeptide(L)'
;MGMFDSFYVEIDGREVELQSKRFECGLDHYRHGDWVAGALPGVRIFFDLLFLDENGKPVYGEQRDGACKKTVFIVLVEGVFVEDQVHSGELGTEAILAIQQQLRERWSDSARVLAFMGDSLRQRQQRVAFLERQLARVESIIATARRLRAGETLDKRFDLIWGENQKLAAGEDPLEVIAWALAQTEARGWPCSDEGTLADPLAEFRL
;
A
#
# COMPACT_ATOMS: atom_id res chain seq x y z
N MET A 1 -16.48 11.71 16.08
CA MET A 1 -15.88 11.20 14.83
C MET A 1 -16.16 9.71 14.77
N GLY A 2 -16.65 9.18 13.65
CA GLY A 2 -16.85 7.74 13.50
C GLY A 2 -15.55 7.07 13.09
N MET A 3 -15.33 5.81 13.48
CA MET A 3 -14.25 4.99 12.92
C MET A 3 -14.74 4.41 11.59
N PHE A 4 -13.87 4.44 10.59
CA PHE A 4 -14.11 3.95 9.24
C PHE A 4 -12.88 3.18 8.80
N ASP A 5 -13.07 2.14 8.02
CA ASP A 5 -11.98 1.51 7.28
C ASP A 5 -11.90 2.12 5.88
N SER A 6 -10.70 2.18 5.33
CA SER A 6 -10.41 2.89 4.10
C SER A 6 -9.92 1.93 3.02
N PHE A 7 -10.62 1.89 1.89
CA PHE A 7 -10.20 1.15 0.70
C PHE A 7 -9.53 2.11 -0.27
N TYR A 8 -8.34 1.78 -0.74
CA TYR A 8 -7.65 2.52 -1.77
C TYR A 8 -7.98 1.91 -3.13
N VAL A 9 -8.60 2.72 -3.98
CA VAL A 9 -9.04 2.34 -5.33
C VAL A 9 -8.40 3.26 -6.35
N GLU A 10 -8.19 2.77 -7.57
CA GLU A 10 -7.61 3.59 -8.63
C GLU A 10 -8.72 4.27 -9.46
N ILE A 11 -8.66 5.59 -9.55
CA ILE A 11 -9.58 6.41 -10.34
C ILE A 11 -8.76 7.37 -11.19
N ASP A 12 -8.87 7.24 -12.51
CA ASP A 12 -8.19 8.12 -13.48
C ASP A 12 -6.67 8.22 -13.22
N GLY A 13 -6.02 7.10 -12.88
CA GLY A 13 -4.58 7.01 -12.60
C GLY A 13 -4.16 7.49 -11.21
N ARG A 14 -5.11 7.68 -10.29
CA ARG A 14 -4.85 8.17 -8.93
C ARG A 14 -5.44 7.23 -7.88
N GLU A 15 -4.68 7.01 -6.81
CA GLU A 15 -5.17 6.29 -5.64
C GLU A 15 -6.13 7.21 -4.87
N VAL A 16 -7.38 6.76 -4.68
CA VAL A 16 -8.43 7.49 -3.98
C VAL A 16 -8.94 6.68 -2.80
N GLU A 17 -9.10 7.34 -1.66
CA GLU A 17 -9.60 6.75 -0.43
C GLU A 17 -11.14 6.65 -0.45
N LEU A 18 -11.66 5.43 -0.30
CA LEU A 18 -13.06 5.15 -0.08
C LEU A 18 -13.29 4.69 1.37
N GLN A 19 -13.93 5.54 2.16
CA GLN A 19 -14.24 5.23 3.56
C GLN A 19 -15.50 4.40 3.70
N SER A 20 -15.42 3.31 4.47
CA SER A 20 -16.51 2.36 4.69
C SER A 20 -16.73 2.08 6.18
N LYS A 21 -18.00 1.96 6.58
CA LYS A 21 -18.40 1.51 7.93
C LYS A 21 -18.89 0.06 7.96
N ARG A 22 -18.64 -0.71 6.90
CA ARG A 22 -19.25 -2.03 6.71
C ARG A 22 -18.56 -3.15 7.49
N PHE A 23 -17.38 -2.88 8.03
CA PHE A 23 -16.49 -3.87 8.64
C PHE A 23 -16.26 -3.55 10.12
N GLU A 24 -15.20 -4.11 10.71
CA GLU A 24 -14.88 -3.91 12.13
C GLU A 24 -14.57 -2.45 12.49
N CYS A 25 -14.35 -1.57 11.51
CA CYS A 25 -14.07 -0.15 11.71
C CYS A 25 -12.85 0.04 12.60
N GLY A 26 -11.79 -0.71 12.28
CA GLY A 26 -10.50 -0.71 12.97
C GLY A 26 -9.61 0.51 12.63
N LEU A 27 -10.05 1.37 11.70
CA LEU A 27 -9.20 2.40 11.06
C LEU A 27 -8.14 1.78 10.16
N ASP A 28 -8.46 0.63 9.55
CA ASP A 28 -7.55 -0.07 8.66
C ASP A 28 -7.54 0.55 7.25
N HIS A 29 -6.40 0.40 6.58
CA HIS A 29 -6.13 0.92 5.25
C HIS A 29 -5.87 -0.26 4.30
N TYR A 30 -6.85 -0.56 3.44
CA TYR A 30 -6.85 -1.75 2.58
C TYR A 30 -6.49 -1.44 1.13
N ARG A 31 -5.56 -2.22 0.60
CA ARG A 31 -5.16 -2.32 -0.82
C ARG A 31 -5.40 -3.73 -1.35
N HIS A 32 -5.23 -3.92 -2.66
CA HIS A 32 -5.35 -5.25 -3.26
C HIS A 32 -4.37 -6.25 -2.62
N GLY A 33 -4.87 -7.44 -2.31
CA GLY A 33 -4.16 -8.48 -1.59
C GLY A 33 -4.24 -8.37 -0.07
N ASP A 34 -4.88 -7.34 0.47
CA ASP A 34 -5.05 -7.18 1.91
C ASP A 34 -6.21 -8.01 2.45
N TRP A 35 -5.99 -8.58 3.63
CA TRP A 35 -7.04 -9.24 4.41
C TRP A 35 -7.87 -8.18 5.12
N VAL A 36 -9.18 -8.20 4.90
CA VAL A 36 -10.13 -7.25 5.48
C VAL A 36 -10.70 -7.83 6.77
N ALA A 37 -10.41 -7.18 7.90
CA ALA A 37 -10.96 -7.55 9.20
C ALA A 37 -12.50 -7.47 9.20
N GLY A 38 -13.16 -8.45 9.79
CA GLY A 38 -14.63 -8.54 9.81
C GLY A 38 -15.29 -8.95 8.49
N ALA A 39 -14.54 -9.20 7.41
CA ALA A 39 -15.12 -9.67 6.17
C ALA A 39 -15.59 -11.14 6.26
N LEU A 40 -16.79 -11.42 5.73
CA LEU A 40 -17.35 -12.77 5.69
C LEU A 40 -16.68 -13.61 4.58
N PRO A 41 -16.58 -14.94 4.76
CA PRO A 41 -16.03 -15.83 3.75
C PRO A 41 -16.87 -15.89 2.47
N GLY A 42 -16.26 -16.42 1.41
CA GLY A 42 -16.78 -16.47 0.04
C GLY A 42 -16.55 -15.20 -0.78
N VAL A 43 -17.21 -15.11 -1.94
CA VAL A 43 -17.14 -13.94 -2.83
C VAL A 43 -18.18 -12.89 -2.40
N ARG A 44 -17.70 -11.76 -1.86
CA ARG A 44 -18.51 -10.63 -1.42
C ARG A 44 -18.22 -9.43 -2.28
N ILE A 45 -19.28 -8.77 -2.74
CA ILE A 45 -19.16 -7.57 -3.57
C ILE A 45 -19.99 -6.50 -2.90
N PHE A 46 -19.33 -5.41 -2.57
CA PHE A 46 -19.96 -4.22 -2.01
C PHE A 46 -19.87 -3.12 -3.05
N PHE A 47 -20.83 -2.20 -3.02
CA PHE A 47 -20.73 -0.99 -3.81
C PHE A 47 -21.00 0.22 -2.93
N ASP A 48 -20.37 1.33 -3.27
CA ASP A 48 -20.59 2.61 -2.63
C ASP A 48 -20.55 3.75 -3.67
N LEU A 49 -21.06 4.91 -3.27
CA LEU A 49 -21.05 6.12 -4.08
C LEU A 49 -19.93 7.04 -3.59
N LEU A 50 -19.04 7.36 -4.51
CA LEU A 50 -17.96 8.31 -4.31
C LEU A 50 -18.28 9.61 -5.04
N PHE A 51 -18.05 10.73 -4.37
CA PHE A 51 -18.26 12.06 -4.92
C PHE A 51 -16.90 12.75 -4.96
N LEU A 52 -16.49 13.21 -6.14
CA LEU A 52 -15.18 13.80 -6.37
C LEU A 52 -15.32 15.27 -6.78
N ASP A 53 -14.47 16.13 -6.23
CA ASP A 53 -14.31 17.51 -6.69
C ASP A 53 -13.60 17.58 -8.06
N GLU A 54 -13.43 18.79 -8.59
CA GLU A 54 -12.71 19.06 -9.85
C GLU A 54 -11.24 18.61 -9.82
N ASN A 55 -10.67 18.42 -8.63
CA ASN A 55 -9.30 17.95 -8.43
C ASN A 55 -9.22 16.43 -8.23
N GLY A 56 -10.35 15.72 -8.25
CA GLY A 56 -10.42 14.28 -7.99
C GLY A 56 -10.34 13.90 -6.51
N LYS A 57 -10.59 14.84 -5.58
CA LYS A 57 -10.61 14.57 -4.14
C LYS A 57 -12.00 14.19 -3.65
N PRO A 58 -12.13 13.25 -2.71
CA PRO A 58 -13.41 12.86 -2.15
C PRO A 58 -14.06 14.01 -1.37
N VAL A 59 -15.34 14.28 -1.65
CA VAL A 59 -16.15 15.31 -0.98
C VAL A 59 -17.37 14.73 -0.28
N TYR A 60 -17.75 15.35 0.84
CA TYR A 60 -18.80 14.86 1.74
C TYR A 60 -19.79 15.98 2.09
N GLY A 61 -21.01 15.59 2.48
CA GLY A 61 -22.03 16.54 2.94
C GLY A 61 -22.48 17.51 1.84
N GLU A 62 -22.55 18.79 2.18
CA GLU A 62 -23.06 19.88 1.31
C GLU A 62 -22.21 20.11 0.07
N GLN A 63 -20.95 19.65 0.06
CA GLN A 63 -20.01 19.78 -1.07
C GLN A 63 -20.30 18.79 -2.20
N ARG A 64 -21.31 17.93 -2.07
CA ARG A 64 -21.71 16.97 -3.11
C ARG A 64 -22.43 17.62 -4.29
N ASP A 65 -23.00 18.80 -4.10
CA ASP A 65 -23.71 19.51 -5.15
C ASP A 65 -22.72 20.02 -6.21
N GLY A 66 -22.77 19.42 -7.40
CA GLY A 66 -21.84 19.70 -8.50
C GLY A 66 -20.62 18.76 -8.58
N ALA A 67 -20.46 17.84 -7.62
CA ALA A 67 -19.37 16.86 -7.62
C ALA A 67 -19.56 15.78 -8.69
N CYS A 68 -18.44 15.29 -9.24
CA CYS A 68 -18.43 14.13 -10.11
C CYS A 68 -18.78 12.88 -9.31
N LYS A 69 -19.91 12.24 -9.65
CA LYS A 69 -20.34 11.00 -9.00
C LYS A 69 -19.68 9.80 -9.65
N LYS A 70 -19.25 8.85 -8.83
CA LYS A 70 -18.74 7.53 -9.25
C LYS A 70 -19.43 6.45 -8.41
N THR A 71 -19.76 5.33 -9.04
CA THR A 71 -20.16 4.10 -8.34
C THR A 71 -18.96 3.16 -8.30
N VAL A 72 -18.49 2.84 -7.10
CA VAL A 72 -17.31 2.00 -6.88
C VAL A 72 -17.76 0.64 -6.34
N PHE A 73 -17.26 -0.43 -6.92
CA PHE A 73 -17.45 -1.80 -6.45
C PHE A 73 -16.16 -2.30 -5.80
N ILE A 74 -16.26 -2.91 -4.62
CA ILE A 74 -15.16 -3.56 -3.91
C ILE A 74 -15.46 -5.06 -3.88
N VAL A 75 -14.53 -5.86 -4.39
CA VAL A 75 -14.63 -7.32 -4.44
C VAL A 75 -13.72 -7.92 -3.37
N LEU A 76 -14.32 -8.68 -2.46
CA LEU A 76 -13.63 -9.50 -1.49
C LEU A 76 -13.81 -10.98 -1.83
N VAL A 77 -12.74 -11.77 -1.77
CA VAL A 77 -12.78 -13.22 -1.91
C VAL A 77 -12.13 -13.84 -0.69
N GLU A 78 -12.92 -14.61 0.05
CA GLU A 78 -12.49 -15.18 1.34
C GLU A 78 -11.91 -14.12 2.28
N GLY A 79 -12.50 -12.91 2.28
CA GLY A 79 -12.03 -11.79 3.10
C GLY A 79 -10.83 -11.02 2.55
N VAL A 80 -10.23 -11.43 1.43
CA VAL A 80 -9.14 -10.70 0.78
C VAL A 80 -9.69 -9.69 -0.23
N PHE A 81 -9.21 -8.45 -0.23
CA PHE A 81 -9.54 -7.45 -1.24
C PHE A 81 -8.83 -7.78 -2.56
N VAL A 82 -9.59 -8.16 -3.61
CA VAL A 82 -9.00 -8.72 -4.84
C VAL A 82 -9.15 -7.87 -6.09
N GLU A 83 -10.18 -7.03 -6.15
CA GLU A 83 -10.49 -6.18 -7.31
C GLU A 83 -11.43 -5.06 -6.87
N ASP A 84 -11.28 -3.90 -7.50
CA ASP A 84 -12.30 -2.86 -7.53
C ASP A 84 -12.72 -2.52 -8.97
N GLN A 85 -13.93 -1.99 -9.13
CA GLN A 85 -14.42 -1.47 -10.40
C GLN A 85 -15.10 -0.13 -10.20
N VAL A 86 -14.75 0.85 -11.03
CA VAL A 86 -15.23 2.22 -10.92
C VAL A 86 -16.05 2.58 -12.15
N HIS A 87 -17.29 3.01 -11.93
CA HIS A 87 -18.21 3.44 -12.97
C HIS A 87 -18.58 4.90 -12.80
N SER A 88 -18.73 5.60 -13.92
CA SER A 88 -19.16 7.00 -13.91
C SER A 88 -20.65 7.12 -13.59
N GLY A 89 -20.99 8.07 -12.72
CA GLY A 89 -22.36 8.35 -12.32
C GLY A 89 -22.90 7.41 -11.25
N GLU A 90 -24.18 7.59 -10.96
CA GLU A 90 -24.97 6.72 -10.08
C GLU A 90 -25.66 5.67 -10.95
N LEU A 91 -25.35 4.40 -10.69
CA LEU A 91 -25.92 3.29 -11.45
C LEU A 91 -27.32 2.93 -10.96
N GLY A 92 -28.20 2.55 -11.89
CA GLY A 92 -29.49 1.96 -11.56
C GLY A 92 -29.36 0.57 -10.92
N THR A 93 -30.37 0.16 -10.17
CA THR A 93 -30.37 -1.13 -9.44
C THR A 93 -30.11 -2.33 -10.34
N GLU A 94 -30.71 -2.38 -11.54
CA GLU A 94 -30.49 -3.47 -12.48
C GLU A 94 -29.04 -3.56 -12.95
N ALA A 95 -28.40 -2.42 -13.23
CA ALA A 95 -26.99 -2.37 -13.60
C ALA A 95 -26.07 -2.82 -12.46
N ILE A 96 -26.37 -2.38 -11.23
CA ILE A 96 -25.63 -2.81 -10.03
C ILE A 96 -25.72 -4.32 -9.85
N LEU A 97 -26.91 -4.90 -9.97
CA LEU A 97 -27.10 -6.35 -9.83
C LEU A 97 -26.37 -7.13 -10.93
N ALA A 98 -26.42 -6.65 -12.18
CA ALA A 98 -25.71 -7.27 -13.30
C ALA A 98 -24.19 -7.27 -13.07
N ILE A 99 -23.61 -6.14 -12.63
CA ILE A 99 -22.18 -6.02 -12.33
C ILE A 99 -21.80 -6.94 -11.16
N GLN A 100 -22.61 -6.96 -10.09
CA GLN A 100 -22.37 -7.87 -8.97
C GLN A 100 -22.40 -9.35 -9.40
N GLN A 101 -23.33 -9.72 -10.27
CA GLN A 101 -23.39 -11.09 -10.79
C GLN A 101 -22.15 -11.43 -11.62
N GLN A 102 -21.77 -10.55 -12.55
CA GLN A 102 -20.58 -10.72 -13.38
C GLN A 102 -19.31 -10.85 -12.53
N LEU A 103 -19.11 -9.96 -11.56
CA LEU A 103 -17.97 -10.00 -10.65
C LEU A 103 -17.95 -11.29 -9.82
N ARG A 104 -19.13 -11.75 -9.37
CA ARG A 104 -19.24 -12.99 -8.59
C ARG A 104 -18.88 -14.21 -9.42
N GLU A 105 -19.36 -14.27 -10.67
CA GLU A 105 -19.04 -15.36 -11.60
C GLU A 105 -17.56 -15.34 -11.98
N ARG A 106 -16.97 -14.16 -12.18
CA ARG A 106 -15.54 -14.03 -12.47
C ARG A 106 -14.65 -14.56 -11.35
N TRP A 107 -15.01 -14.27 -10.10
CA TRP A 107 -14.23 -14.62 -8.91
C TRP A 107 -14.66 -15.93 -8.23
N SER A 108 -15.64 -16.65 -8.78
CA SER A 108 -15.96 -18.02 -8.36
C SER A 108 -15.00 -19.05 -8.95
N ASP A 109 -14.20 -18.67 -9.95
CA ASP A 109 -13.15 -19.52 -10.52
C ASP A 109 -11.99 -19.70 -9.52
N SER A 110 -11.92 -20.89 -8.92
CA SER A 110 -10.87 -21.27 -7.97
C SER A 110 -9.44 -21.13 -8.52
N ALA A 111 -9.22 -21.34 -9.82
CA ALA A 111 -7.89 -21.21 -10.40
C ALA A 111 -7.42 -19.75 -10.42
N ARG A 112 -8.32 -18.82 -10.76
CA ARG A 112 -8.07 -17.38 -10.67
C ARG A 112 -7.79 -16.95 -9.25
N VAL A 113 -8.60 -17.40 -8.29
CA VAL A 113 -8.43 -17.05 -6.86
C VAL A 113 -7.07 -17.50 -6.36
N LEU A 114 -6.69 -18.75 -6.62
CA LEU A 114 -5.40 -19.30 -6.20
C LEU A 114 -4.21 -18.59 -6.86
N ALA A 115 -4.33 -18.26 -8.16
CA ALA A 115 -3.30 -17.50 -8.86
C ALA A 115 -3.11 -16.12 -8.23
N PHE A 116 -4.20 -15.38 -8.01
CA PHE A 116 -4.17 -14.08 -7.36
C PHE A 116 -3.54 -14.16 -5.96
N MET A 117 -4.02 -15.07 -5.10
CA MET A 117 -3.49 -15.24 -3.75
C MET A 117 -2.00 -15.61 -3.76
N GLY A 118 -1.58 -16.47 -4.69
CA GLY A 118 -0.18 -16.87 -4.86
C GLY A 118 0.71 -15.70 -5.25
N ASP A 119 0.27 -14.86 -6.18
CA ASP A 119 1.01 -13.68 -6.62
C ASP A 119 1.06 -12.61 -5.52
N SER A 120 -0.06 -12.31 -4.85
CA SER A 120 -0.10 -11.39 -3.70
C SER A 120 0.82 -11.85 -2.56
N LEU A 121 0.81 -13.15 -2.24
CA LEU A 121 1.70 -13.70 -1.21
C LEU A 121 3.17 -13.55 -1.61
N ARG A 122 3.50 -13.84 -2.87
CA ARG A 122 4.88 -13.69 -3.37
C ARG A 122 5.34 -12.24 -3.30
N GLN A 123 4.51 -11.29 -3.71
CA GLN A 123 4.83 -9.86 -3.63
C GLN A 123 5.06 -9.42 -2.18
N ARG A 124 4.19 -9.85 -1.25
CA ARG A 124 4.35 -9.59 0.18
C ARG A 124 5.63 -10.20 0.75
N GLN A 125 5.94 -11.45 0.43
CA GLN A 125 7.18 -12.11 0.86
C GLN A 125 8.43 -11.39 0.34
N GLN A 126 8.40 -10.98 -0.93
CA GLN A 126 9.47 -10.17 -1.49
C GLN A 126 9.61 -8.85 -0.72
N ARG A 127 8.50 -8.14 -0.46
CA ARG A 127 8.51 -6.88 0.29
C ARG A 127 9.07 -7.07 1.70
N VAL A 128 8.69 -8.13 2.40
CA VAL A 128 9.25 -8.46 3.73
C VAL A 128 10.76 -8.68 3.63
N ALA A 129 11.23 -9.53 2.71
CA ALA A 129 12.66 -9.80 2.52
C ALA A 129 13.46 -8.54 2.11
N PHE A 130 12.81 -7.57 1.48
CA PHE A 130 13.40 -6.26 1.21
C PHE A 130 13.54 -5.39 2.44
N LEU A 131 12.46 -5.26 3.21
CA LEU A 131 12.46 -4.50 4.45
C LEU A 131 13.45 -5.10 5.46
N GLU A 132 13.53 -6.42 5.57
CA GLU A 132 14.53 -7.12 6.39
C GLU A 132 15.97 -6.76 5.97
N ARG A 133 16.25 -6.70 4.66
CA ARG A 133 17.56 -6.26 4.15
C ARG A 133 17.85 -4.80 4.47
N GLN A 134 16.84 -3.93 4.39
CA GLN A 134 17.00 -2.52 4.76
C GLN A 134 17.26 -2.37 6.26
N LEU A 135 16.53 -3.09 7.11
CA LEU A 135 16.74 -3.09 8.55
C LEU A 135 18.13 -3.60 8.93
N ALA A 136 18.56 -4.73 8.37
CA ALA A 136 19.91 -5.26 8.59
C ALA A 136 21.00 -4.25 8.21
N ARG A 137 20.79 -3.50 7.12
CA ARG A 137 21.71 -2.43 6.69
C ARG A 137 21.74 -1.29 7.71
N VAL A 138 20.58 -0.83 8.17
CA VAL A 138 20.47 0.21 9.21
C VAL A 138 21.15 -0.24 10.51
N GLU A 139 20.91 -1.46 10.96
CA GLU A 139 21.57 -2.04 12.14
C GLU A 139 23.09 -2.04 11.99
N SER A 140 23.60 -2.40 10.81
CA SER A 140 25.03 -2.34 10.51
C SER A 140 25.58 -0.92 10.60
N ILE A 141 24.90 0.09 10.05
CA ILE A 141 25.31 1.50 10.12
C ILE A 141 25.37 1.96 11.59
N ILE A 142 24.35 1.62 12.38
CA ILE A 142 24.30 1.95 13.82
C ILE A 142 25.44 1.27 14.57
N ALA A 143 25.70 -0.01 14.30
CA ALA A 143 26.79 -0.75 14.92
C ALA A 143 28.16 -0.12 14.59
N THR A 144 28.40 0.20 13.32
CA THR A 144 29.63 0.87 12.86
C THR A 144 29.79 2.24 13.52
N ALA A 145 28.74 3.06 13.58
CA ALA A 145 28.77 4.36 14.26
C ALA A 145 29.12 4.23 15.75
N ARG A 146 28.57 3.21 16.44
CA ARG A 146 28.91 2.92 17.85
C ARG A 146 30.38 2.52 18.02
N ARG A 147 30.91 1.68 17.13
CA ARG A 147 32.33 1.26 17.13
C ARG A 147 33.28 2.44 16.91
N LEU A 148 32.96 3.30 15.94
CA LEU A 148 33.72 4.54 15.69
C LEU A 148 33.69 5.49 16.90
N ARG A 149 32.54 5.65 17.56
CA ARG A 149 32.44 6.44 18.80
C ARG A 149 33.26 5.84 19.95
N ALA A 150 33.41 4.51 19.99
CA ALA A 150 34.26 3.82 20.95
C ALA A 150 35.76 3.87 20.61
N GLY A 151 36.15 4.51 19.49
CA GLY A 151 37.54 4.66 19.06
C GLY A 151 38.10 3.45 18.32
N GLU A 152 37.26 2.51 17.89
CA GLU A 152 37.69 1.38 17.05
C GLU A 152 37.96 1.84 15.61
N THR A 153 38.97 1.23 14.96
CA THR A 153 39.25 1.46 13.54
C THR A 153 38.49 0.47 12.67
N LEU A 154 37.89 0.96 11.59
CA LEU A 154 37.17 0.12 10.62
C LEU A 154 38.18 -0.59 9.71
N ASP A 155 38.30 -1.91 9.89
CA ASP A 155 39.20 -2.74 9.09
C ASP A 155 38.63 -2.93 7.67
N LYS A 156 39.43 -2.56 6.66
CA LYS A 156 38.98 -2.29 5.27
C LYS A 156 38.63 -3.52 4.42
N ARG A 157 38.52 -4.72 4.99
CA ARG A 157 38.73 -5.93 4.16
C ARG A 157 37.51 -6.64 3.59
N PHE A 158 36.28 -6.44 4.09
CA PHE A 158 35.14 -7.27 3.63
C PHE A 158 33.75 -6.61 3.57
N ASP A 159 33.63 -5.29 3.55
CA ASP A 159 32.30 -4.68 3.66
C ASP A 159 31.69 -4.31 2.31
N LEU A 160 30.61 -5.02 1.95
CA LEU A 160 29.59 -4.63 0.95
C LEU A 160 28.98 -3.23 1.21
N ILE A 161 29.37 -2.58 2.31
CA ILE A 161 28.89 -1.35 2.93
C ILE A 161 29.98 -0.25 2.86
N TRP A 162 30.87 -0.32 1.86
CA TRP A 162 32.00 0.59 1.71
C TRP A 162 31.60 2.08 1.69
N GLY A 163 30.47 2.40 1.06
CA GLY A 163 29.95 3.77 0.97
C GLY A 163 29.49 4.35 2.31
N GLU A 164 28.67 3.62 3.08
CA GLU A 164 28.24 4.09 4.41
C GLU A 164 29.42 4.19 5.37
N ASN A 165 30.33 3.20 5.37
CA ASN A 165 31.48 3.19 6.26
C ASN A 165 32.43 4.37 5.99
N GLN A 166 32.62 4.76 4.73
CA GLN A 166 33.39 5.95 4.38
C GLN A 166 32.75 7.24 4.91
N LYS A 167 31.44 7.39 4.75
CA LYS A 167 30.69 8.56 5.24
C LYS A 167 30.76 8.67 6.76
N LEU A 168 30.56 7.56 7.47
CA LEU A 168 30.69 7.51 8.92
C LEU A 168 32.13 7.80 9.38
N ALA A 169 33.14 7.26 8.70
CA ALA A 169 34.54 7.54 9.01
C ALA A 169 34.94 9.01 8.73
N ALA A 170 34.26 9.68 7.80
CA ALA A 170 34.38 11.12 7.56
C ALA A 170 33.70 11.98 8.63
N GLY A 171 33.00 11.37 9.59
CA GLY A 171 32.29 12.05 10.66
C GLY A 171 30.89 12.54 10.30
N GLU A 172 30.30 12.06 9.20
CA GLU A 172 28.90 12.35 8.87
C GLU A 172 27.96 11.81 9.95
N ASP A 173 26.82 12.49 10.17
CA ASP A 173 25.82 12.08 11.15
C ASP A 173 25.20 10.72 10.75
N PRO A 174 25.16 9.71 11.64
CA PRO A 174 24.59 8.41 11.32
C PRO A 174 23.16 8.45 10.79
N LEU A 175 22.33 9.42 11.20
CA LEU A 175 20.97 9.56 10.68
C LEU A 175 20.95 9.98 9.20
N GLU A 176 21.81 10.91 8.81
CA GLU A 176 21.98 11.33 7.41
C GLU A 176 22.53 10.18 6.54
N VAL A 177 23.45 9.37 7.08
CA VAL A 177 23.97 8.19 6.38
C VAL A 177 22.88 7.12 6.18
N ILE A 178 22.02 6.91 7.18
CA ILE A 178 20.85 6.02 7.06
C ILE A 178 19.90 6.53 5.98
N ALA A 179 19.52 7.82 6.02
CA ALA A 179 18.62 8.41 5.03
C ALA A 179 19.17 8.26 3.61
N TRP A 180 20.47 8.54 3.42
CA TRP A 180 21.17 8.36 2.14
C TRP A 180 21.21 6.90 1.67
N ALA A 181 21.43 5.95 2.58
CA ALA A 181 21.47 4.53 2.28
C ALA A 181 20.10 3.99 1.85
N LEU A 182 19.04 4.43 2.52
CA LEU A 182 17.66 4.10 2.18
C LEU A 182 17.25 4.69 0.82
N ALA A 183 17.54 5.98 0.59
CA ALA A 183 17.22 6.66 -0.68
C ALA A 183 17.88 6.01 -1.91
N GLN A 184 19.12 5.51 -1.78
CA GLN A 184 19.76 4.76 -2.86
C GLN A 184 19.14 3.38 -3.12
N THR A 185 18.57 2.78 -2.09
CA THR A 185 17.91 1.48 -2.22
C THR A 185 16.60 1.63 -3.00
N GLU A 186 15.89 2.75 -2.78
CA GLU A 186 14.71 3.14 -3.56
C GLU A 186 15.07 3.49 -5.01
N ALA A 187 16.15 4.26 -5.21
CA ALA A 187 16.62 4.65 -6.56
C ALA A 187 17.14 3.48 -7.41
N ARG A 188 17.57 2.36 -6.80
CA ARG A 188 18.04 1.16 -7.52
C ARG A 188 16.92 0.22 -7.98
N GLY A 189 15.66 0.60 -7.77
CA GLY A 189 14.51 -0.07 -8.37
C GLY A 189 14.11 -1.34 -7.64
N TRP A 190 12.93 -1.29 -7.03
CA TRP A 190 12.13 -2.47 -6.74
C TRP A 190 11.50 -2.96 -8.05
N PRO A 191 11.74 -4.20 -8.53
CA PRO A 191 11.18 -4.67 -9.79
C PRO A 191 9.79 -5.27 -9.59
N CYS A 192 8.88 -4.54 -8.93
CA CYS A 192 7.45 -4.87 -8.91
C CYS A 192 6.64 -3.58 -8.93
N SER A 193 5.68 -3.56 -9.86
CA SER A 193 4.68 -2.54 -10.21
C SER A 193 5.21 -1.19 -10.70
N ASP A 194 5.28 -1.10 -12.02
CA ASP A 194 4.74 0.07 -12.74
C ASP A 194 3.30 0.32 -12.25
N GLU A 195 2.89 1.58 -12.19
CA GLU A 195 1.63 2.16 -11.67
C GLU A 195 1.58 2.60 -10.19
N GLY A 196 1.42 3.91 -10.02
CA GLY A 196 1.10 4.59 -8.76
C GLY A 196 2.32 4.89 -7.88
N THR A 197 2.66 6.18 -7.77
CA THR A 197 3.60 6.74 -6.78
C THR A 197 3.69 5.90 -5.50
N LEU A 198 4.82 5.18 -5.34
CA LEU A 198 5.17 4.49 -4.11
C LEU A 198 5.04 5.48 -2.96
N ALA A 199 4.00 5.31 -2.14
CA ALA A 199 3.85 6.04 -0.89
C ALA A 199 5.12 5.83 -0.08
N ASP A 200 5.74 6.94 0.34
CA ASP A 200 6.91 6.93 1.21
C ASP A 200 6.58 6.08 2.44
N PRO A 201 7.26 4.93 2.64
CA PRO A 201 6.96 4.01 3.74
C PRO A 201 7.24 4.63 5.12
N LEU A 202 7.87 5.80 5.16
CA LEU A 202 8.16 6.57 6.37
C LEU A 202 7.30 7.84 6.49
N ALA A 203 6.37 8.09 5.56
CA ALA A 203 5.47 9.25 5.62
C ALA A 203 4.68 9.31 6.94
N GLU A 204 4.25 8.15 7.45
CA GLU A 204 3.49 8.03 8.70
C GLU A 204 4.33 8.34 9.95
N PHE A 205 5.66 8.37 9.83
CA PHE A 205 6.59 8.55 10.96
C PHE A 205 7.33 9.90 10.94
N ARG A 206 7.10 10.75 9.94
CA ARG A 206 7.61 12.13 9.92
C ARG A 206 6.59 13.06 10.59
N LEU A 207 6.92 13.51 11.80
CA LEU A 207 6.18 14.51 12.57
C LEU A 207 6.21 15.89 11.90
#